data_AF-A0A955X9T6-F1
#
_entry.id   AF-A0A955X9T6-F1
#
_cell.length_a   1.000
_cell.length_b   1.000
_cell.length_c   1.000
_cell.angle_alpha   90.00
_cell.angle_beta   90.00
_cell.angle_gamma   90.00
#
_symmetry.space_group_name_H-M   'P 1'
#
loop_
_entity.id
_entity.type
_entity.pdbx_description
1 polymer ?
#
loop_
_entity_poly.entity_id
_entity_poly.type
_entity_poly.pdbx_seq_one_letter_code
_entity_poly.pdbx_strand_id
1 'polypeptide(L)'
;MRLEFFSPQDLSFEQVKVLTHALFAVARVDGVHDNEMALIREFYESCARKGDPRLEDIAGGAFSVDDAKPLFDTPEAKQLFIKSLILLAFADGQYAVVEDDLIREYGAALGLSKEELDNLHEATKEYLLSSLAHIQNLDALKEVRRRLDPH
;
A
#
# COMPACT_ATOMS: atom_id res chain seq x y z
N MET A 1 18.46 -4.82 11.90
CA MET A 1 17.22 -5.57 12.16
C MET A 1 16.20 -5.05 11.15
N ARG A 2 15.77 -5.89 10.19
CA ARG A 2 14.81 -5.47 9.16
C ARG A 2 13.48 -5.25 9.88
N LEU A 3 13.04 -3.99 10.03
CA LEU A 3 11.67 -3.72 10.40
C LEU A 3 10.83 -4.21 9.22
N GLU A 4 10.17 -5.35 9.37
CA GLU A 4 9.13 -5.77 8.45
C GLU A 4 7.97 -4.79 8.61
N PHE A 5 8.04 -3.68 7.89
CA PHE A 5 7.05 -2.60 7.92
C PHE A 5 5.64 -3.12 7.66
N PHE A 6 5.57 -4.12 6.77
CA PHE A 6 4.46 -5.04 6.60
C PHE A 6 4.81 -6.36 7.27
N SER A 7 4.08 -6.73 8.32
CA SER A 7 4.15 -8.10 8.83
C SER A 7 3.53 -9.04 7.80
N PRO A 8 4.15 -10.19 7.47
CA PRO A 8 3.57 -11.14 6.53
C PRO A 8 2.21 -11.60 7.07
N GLN A 9 1.14 -11.26 6.36
CA GLN A 9 -0.21 -11.73 6.65
C GLN A 9 -0.63 -12.67 5.53
N ASP A 10 -1.19 -13.83 5.89
CA ASP A 10 -1.79 -14.73 4.91
C ASP A 10 -3.20 -14.24 4.60
N LEU A 11 -3.33 -13.41 3.56
CA LEU A 11 -4.61 -12.84 3.16
C LEU A 11 -5.47 -13.89 2.46
N SER A 12 -6.72 -13.98 2.89
CA SER A 12 -7.77 -14.69 2.15
C SER A 12 -8.10 -13.95 0.85
N PHE A 13 -8.66 -14.65 -0.13
CA PHE A 13 -9.06 -14.03 -1.39
C PHE A 13 -10.06 -12.87 -1.18
N GLU A 14 -11.01 -13.00 -0.26
CA GLU A 14 -11.96 -11.92 0.04
C GLU A 14 -11.26 -10.69 0.62
N GLN A 15 -10.25 -10.85 1.48
CA GLN A 15 -9.42 -9.73 1.96
C GLN A 15 -8.65 -9.07 0.82
N VAL A 16 -8.04 -9.87 -0.07
CA VAL A 16 -7.30 -9.36 -1.24
C VAL A 16 -8.24 -8.57 -2.15
N LYS A 17 -9.42 -9.11 -2.43
CA LYS A 17 -10.43 -8.47 -3.27
C LYS A 17 -10.92 -7.16 -2.67
N VAL A 18 -11.30 -7.14 -1.39
CA VAL A 18 -11.77 -5.92 -0.72
C VAL A 18 -10.67 -4.87 -0.62
N LEU A 19 -9.43 -5.26 -0.31
CA LEU A 19 -8.29 -4.33 -0.31
C LEU A 19 -8.00 -3.81 -1.73
N THR A 20 -8.09 -4.65 -2.76
CA THR A 20 -7.95 -4.22 -4.16
C THR A 20 -9.02 -3.20 -4.54
N HIS A 21 -10.27 -3.41 -4.12
CA HIS A 21 -11.35 -2.43 -4.33
C HIS A 21 -11.08 -1.12 -3.59
N ALA A 22 -10.56 -1.17 -2.36
CA ALA A 22 -10.18 0.01 -1.60
C ALA A 22 -9.06 0.80 -2.29
N LEU A 23 -8.03 0.11 -2.78
CA LEU A 23 -6.94 0.71 -3.53
C LEU A 23 -7.45 1.41 -4.80
N PHE A 24 -8.34 0.76 -5.55
CA PHE A 24 -9.00 1.40 -6.69
C PHE A 24 -9.90 2.58 -6.29
N ALA A 25 -10.54 2.53 -5.12
CA ALA A 25 -11.38 3.63 -4.66
C ALA A 25 -10.54 4.87 -4.36
N VAL A 26 -9.37 4.71 -3.72
CA VAL A 26 -8.42 5.81 -3.43
C VAL A 26 -7.85 6.37 -4.74
N ALA A 27 -7.28 5.54 -5.61
CA ALA A 27 -6.70 6.00 -6.88
C ALA A 27 -7.72 6.65 -7.84
N ARG A 28 -9.03 6.44 -7.64
CA ARG A 28 -10.08 7.08 -8.46
C ARG A 28 -10.47 8.47 -7.98
N VAL A 29 -10.02 8.91 -6.80
CA VAL A 29 -10.42 10.19 -6.20
C VAL A 29 -9.91 11.37 -7.03
N ASP A 30 -8.64 11.35 -7.42
CA ASP A 30 -7.99 12.37 -8.24
C ASP A 30 -7.65 11.88 -9.66
N GLY A 31 -7.67 10.58 -9.87
CA GLY A 31 -7.66 9.93 -11.18
C GLY A 31 -6.54 8.91 -11.26
N VAL A 32 -6.85 7.72 -11.79
CA VAL A 32 -5.92 6.59 -11.72
C VAL A 32 -4.68 6.84 -12.57
N HIS A 33 -3.53 6.91 -11.93
CA HIS A 33 -2.22 7.07 -12.54
C HIS A 33 -1.58 5.71 -12.92
N ASP A 34 -0.66 5.72 -13.88
CA ASP A 34 0.01 4.49 -14.36
C ASP A 34 0.81 3.79 -13.26
N ASN A 35 1.44 4.57 -12.36
CA ASN A 35 2.22 4.05 -11.24
C ASN A 35 1.34 3.34 -10.21
N GLU A 36 0.19 3.92 -9.89
CA GLU A 36 -0.78 3.33 -8.96
C GLU A 36 -1.37 2.04 -9.55
N MET A 37 -1.74 2.06 -10.83
CA MET A 37 -2.24 0.88 -11.53
C MET A 37 -1.20 -0.25 -11.54
N ALA A 38 0.08 0.07 -11.74
CA ALA A 38 1.16 -0.89 -11.68
C ALA A 38 1.27 -1.53 -10.28
N LEU A 39 1.21 -0.71 -9.22
CA LEU A 39 1.25 -1.21 -7.84
C LEU A 39 0.02 -2.04 -7.46
N ILE A 40 -1.19 -1.63 -7.87
CA ILE A 40 -2.41 -2.40 -7.64
C ILE A 40 -2.31 -3.77 -8.33
N ARG A 41 -1.80 -3.79 -9.56
CA ARG A 41 -1.59 -5.04 -10.30
C ARG A 41 -0.56 -5.93 -9.61
N GLU A 42 0.60 -5.38 -9.23
CA GLU A 42 1.65 -6.12 -8.54
C GLU A 42 1.15 -6.68 -7.19
N PHE A 43 0.44 -5.86 -6.42
CA PHE A 43 -0.21 -6.29 -5.18
C PHE A 43 -1.16 -7.46 -5.43
N TYR A 44 -2.09 -7.33 -6.38
CA TYR A 44 -3.06 -8.39 -6.68
C TYR A 44 -2.37 -9.67 -7.13
N GLU A 45 -1.43 -9.59 -8.06
CA GLU A 45 -0.71 -10.74 -8.59
C GLU A 45 0.17 -11.42 -7.54
N SER A 46 0.72 -10.66 -6.58
CA SER A 46 1.50 -11.21 -5.47
C SER A 46 0.66 -12.03 -4.48
N CYS A 47 -0.63 -11.71 -4.36
CA CYS A 47 -1.54 -12.31 -3.39
C CYS A 47 -2.50 -13.33 -4.00
N ALA A 48 -2.83 -13.20 -5.29
CA ALA A 48 -3.72 -14.09 -6.01
C ALA A 48 -3.10 -15.49 -6.13
N ARG A 49 -3.89 -16.51 -5.81
CA ARG A 49 -3.49 -17.91 -5.91
C ARG A 49 -4.06 -18.53 -7.18
N LYS A 50 -3.51 -19.69 -7.57
CA LYS A 50 -4.01 -20.43 -8.73
C LYS A 50 -5.48 -20.83 -8.50
N GLY A 51 -6.36 -20.30 -9.34
CA GLY A 51 -7.81 -20.55 -9.27
C GLY A 51 -8.63 -19.31 -8.86
N ASP A 52 -7.97 -18.27 -8.35
CA ASP A 52 -8.61 -16.99 -8.10
C ASP A 52 -8.96 -16.28 -9.42
N PRO A 53 -10.03 -15.45 -9.44
CA PRO A 53 -10.35 -14.56 -10.55
C PRO A 53 -9.18 -13.68 -11.00
N ARG A 54 -9.23 -13.13 -12.21
CA ARG A 54 -8.23 -12.16 -12.65
C ARG A 54 -8.55 -10.79 -12.08
N LEU A 55 -7.55 -9.92 -12.00
CA LEU A 55 -7.73 -8.52 -11.60
C LEU A 55 -8.82 -7.83 -12.44
N GLU A 56 -8.80 -8.08 -13.75
CA GLU A 56 -9.76 -7.55 -14.72
C GLU A 56 -11.22 -7.92 -14.38
N ASP A 57 -11.44 -9.12 -13.81
CA ASP A 57 -12.76 -9.61 -13.44
C ASP A 57 -13.31 -8.90 -12.19
N ILE A 58 -12.42 -8.38 -11.32
CA ILE A 58 -12.80 -7.73 -10.06
C ILE A 58 -12.63 -6.22 -10.07
N ALA A 59 -11.84 -5.63 -10.99
CA ALA A 59 -11.48 -4.21 -10.97
C ALA A 59 -12.67 -3.25 -11.10
N GLY A 60 -13.79 -3.74 -11.64
CA GLY A 60 -15.06 -2.99 -11.73
C GLY A 60 -15.86 -2.92 -10.43
N GLY A 61 -15.43 -3.62 -9.37
CA GLY A 61 -16.13 -3.63 -8.08
C GLY A 61 -16.13 -2.28 -7.36
N ALA A 62 -17.14 -2.06 -6.55
CA ALA A 62 -17.21 -0.93 -5.62
C ALA A 62 -16.69 -1.36 -4.24
N PHE A 63 -15.92 -0.49 -3.61
CA PHE A 63 -15.49 -0.68 -2.23
C PHE A 63 -16.60 -0.28 -1.25
N SER A 64 -16.78 -1.09 -0.21
CA SER A 64 -17.60 -0.78 0.95
C SER A 64 -16.81 -1.03 2.22
N VAL A 65 -16.73 -0.02 3.09
CA VAL A 65 -16.04 -0.17 4.37
C VAL A 65 -16.73 -1.15 5.31
N ASP A 66 -18.05 -1.35 5.16
CA ASP A 66 -18.80 -2.34 5.92
C ASP A 66 -18.43 -3.78 5.55
N ASP A 67 -18.02 -4.03 4.29
CA ASP A 67 -17.51 -5.33 3.86
C ASP A 67 -16.08 -5.57 4.36
N ALA A 68 -15.31 -4.48 4.57
CA ALA A 68 -13.94 -4.56 5.11
C ALA A 68 -13.92 -4.84 6.61
N LYS A 69 -14.83 -4.27 7.40
CA LYS A 69 -14.88 -4.44 8.87
C LYS A 69 -14.77 -5.90 9.35
N PRO A 70 -15.57 -6.87 8.85
CA PRO A 70 -15.48 -8.26 9.30
C PRO A 70 -14.24 -9.00 8.77
N LEU A 71 -13.62 -8.51 7.69
CA LEU A 71 -12.43 -9.12 7.09
C LEU A 71 -11.13 -8.60 7.71
N PHE A 72 -11.13 -7.38 8.24
CA PHE A 72 -10.02 -6.72 8.90
C PHE A 72 -10.40 -6.42 10.36
N ASP A 73 -10.69 -7.48 11.13
CA ASP A 73 -11.12 -7.37 12.52
C ASP A 73 -9.95 -7.26 13.51
N THR A 74 -8.77 -7.79 13.15
CA THR A 74 -7.56 -7.70 13.98
C THR A 74 -6.83 -6.36 13.84
N PRO A 75 -6.17 -5.86 14.89
CA PRO A 75 -5.37 -4.63 14.84
C PRO A 75 -4.32 -4.66 13.71
N GLU A 76 -3.65 -5.79 13.53
CA GLU A 76 -2.60 -5.96 12.52
C GLU A 76 -3.17 -5.90 11.09
N ALA A 77 -4.34 -6.50 10.86
CA ALA A 77 -5.02 -6.47 9.58
C ALA A 77 -5.49 -5.04 9.23
N LYS A 78 -6.04 -4.30 10.22
CA LYS A 78 -6.42 -2.89 10.03
C LYS A 78 -5.22 -2.01 9.70
N GLN A 79 -4.11 -2.20 10.40
CA GLN A 79 -2.88 -1.45 10.12
C GLN A 79 -2.32 -1.79 8.73
N LEU A 80 -2.32 -3.06 8.33
CA LEU A 80 -1.92 -3.48 6.99
C LEU A 80 -2.79 -2.79 5.93
N PHE A 81 -4.11 -2.84 6.09
CA PHE A 81 -5.06 -2.22 5.17
C PHE A 81 -4.77 -0.73 4.97
N ILE A 82 -4.63 0.03 6.06
CA ILE A 82 -4.35 1.47 5.97
C ILE A 82 -2.96 1.76 5.42
N LYS A 83 -1.92 1.04 5.85
CA LYS A 83 -0.56 1.22 5.32
C LYS A 83 -0.51 0.99 3.80
N SER A 84 -1.23 -0.01 3.31
CA SER A 84 -1.32 -0.30 1.87
C SER A 84 -1.97 0.85 1.10
N LEU A 85 -3.02 1.47 1.64
CA LEU A 85 -3.66 2.62 1.00
C LEU A 85 -2.75 3.86 1.00
N ILE A 86 -2.10 4.15 2.12
CA ILE A 86 -1.15 5.27 2.23
C ILE A 86 0.01 5.07 1.25
N LEU A 87 0.55 3.85 1.16
CA LEU A 87 1.63 3.53 0.22
C LEU A 87 1.22 3.79 -1.24
N LEU A 88 -0.02 3.45 -1.61
CA LEU A 88 -0.55 3.71 -2.94
C LEU A 88 -0.66 5.20 -3.23
N ALA A 89 -1.22 6.00 -2.31
CA ALA A 89 -1.34 7.45 -2.48
C ALA A 89 0.04 8.15 -2.58
N PHE A 90 1.11 7.54 -2.06
CA PHE A 90 2.48 8.05 -2.25
C PHE A 90 3.15 7.59 -3.56
N ALA A 91 2.54 6.68 -4.31
CA ALA A 91 3.15 6.03 -5.48
C ALA A 91 3.48 7.01 -6.61
N ASP A 92 2.61 8.01 -6.84
CA ASP A 92 2.83 9.01 -7.89
C ASP A 92 3.63 10.24 -7.38
N GLY A 93 4.00 10.24 -6.10
CA GLY A 93 4.78 11.31 -5.46
C GLY A 93 3.98 12.58 -5.16
N GLN A 94 2.68 12.60 -5.46
CA GLN A 94 1.75 13.67 -5.08
C GLN A 94 0.68 13.10 -4.15
N TYR A 95 0.95 13.13 -2.85
CA TYR A 95 -0.06 12.77 -1.85
C TYR A 95 -1.13 13.87 -1.79
N ALA A 96 -2.33 13.60 -2.31
CA ALA A 96 -3.39 14.59 -2.35
C ALA A 96 -4.17 14.62 -1.03
N VAL A 97 -4.58 15.82 -0.59
CA VAL A 97 -5.38 15.99 0.65
C VAL A 97 -6.69 15.21 0.58
N VAL A 98 -7.26 15.08 -0.61
CA VAL A 98 -8.52 14.34 -0.84
C VAL A 98 -8.36 12.83 -0.65
N GLU A 99 -7.20 12.26 -0.96
CA GLU A 99 -6.89 10.85 -0.70
C GLU A 99 -6.65 10.62 0.79
N ASP A 100 -5.93 11.53 1.46
CA ASP A 100 -5.69 11.48 2.90
C ASP A 100 -7.01 11.48 3.69
N ASP A 101 -7.93 12.38 3.33
CA ASP A 101 -9.24 12.47 3.96
C ASP A 101 -10.02 11.15 3.81
N LEU A 102 -9.97 10.54 2.63
CA LEU A 102 -10.65 9.26 2.37
C LEU A 102 -10.02 8.10 3.15
N ILE A 103 -8.69 8.02 3.19
CA ILE A 103 -7.97 7.00 3.96
C ILE A 103 -8.28 7.14 5.46
N ARG A 104 -8.33 8.37 5.96
CA ARG A 104 -8.70 8.66 7.35
C ARG A 104 -10.15 8.28 7.65
N GLU A 105 -11.07 8.52 6.73
CA GLU A 105 -12.46 8.09 6.85
C GLU A 105 -12.56 6.57 6.95
N TYR A 106 -11.84 5.84 6.09
CA TYR A 106 -11.80 4.37 6.12
C TYR A 106 -11.19 3.85 7.42
N GLY A 107 -10.10 4.46 7.88
CA GLY A 107 -9.45 4.13 9.14
C GLY A 107 -10.38 4.33 10.35
N ALA A 108 -11.05 5.49 10.41
CA ALA A 108 -12.01 5.79 11.45
C ALA A 108 -13.20 4.82 11.43
N ALA A 109 -13.70 4.46 10.25
CA ALA A 109 -14.77 3.49 10.08
C ALA A 109 -14.35 2.06 10.48
N LEU A 110 -13.08 1.69 10.32
CA LEU A 110 -12.49 0.44 10.83
C LEU A 110 -12.24 0.48 12.35
N GLY A 111 -12.44 1.63 12.99
CA GLY A 111 -12.30 1.83 14.42
C GLY A 111 -10.89 2.21 14.87
N LEU A 112 -10.03 2.69 13.97
CA LEU A 112 -8.73 3.27 14.33
C LEU A 112 -8.91 4.70 14.85
N SER A 113 -8.15 5.06 15.88
CA SER A 113 -8.10 6.42 16.39
C SER A 113 -7.31 7.34 15.45
N LYS A 114 -7.55 8.65 15.55
CA LYS A 114 -6.80 9.65 14.78
C LYS A 114 -5.29 9.57 15.03
N GLU A 115 -4.90 9.32 16.28
CA GLU A 115 -3.50 9.18 16.68
C GLU A 115 -2.84 7.95 16.03
N GLU A 116 -3.55 6.82 15.95
CA GLU A 116 -3.07 5.64 15.23
C GLU A 116 -2.89 5.93 13.74
N LEU A 117 -3.83 6.64 13.11
CA LEU A 117 -3.74 7.01 11.70
C LEU A 117 -2.56 7.94 11.41
N ASP A 118 -2.34 8.96 12.26
CA ASP A 118 -1.20 9.86 12.15
C ASP A 118 0.13 9.11 12.30
N ASN A 119 0.21 8.18 13.26
CA ASN A 119 1.38 7.33 13.46
C ASN A 119 1.63 6.41 12.24
N LEU A 120 0.59 5.82 11.67
CA LEU A 120 0.71 4.97 10.47
C LEU A 120 1.17 5.77 9.26
N HIS A 121 0.67 7.00 9.11
CA HIS A 121 1.07 7.91 8.04
C HIS A 121 2.55 8.29 8.14
N GLU A 122 3.00 8.77 9.30
CA GLU A 122 4.42 9.11 9.50
C GLU A 122 5.31 7.87 9.36
N ALA A 123 4.92 6.72 9.89
CA ALA A 123 5.68 5.48 9.74
C ALA A 123 5.81 5.04 8.27
N THR A 124 4.76 5.19 7.46
CA THR A 124 4.79 4.87 6.02
C THR A 124 5.71 5.82 5.26
N LYS A 125 5.67 7.11 5.60
CA LYS A 125 6.54 8.12 5.02
C LYS A 125 8.01 7.89 5.39
N GLU A 126 8.31 7.60 6.65
CA GLU A 126 9.67 7.24 7.09
C GLU A 126 10.17 5.99 6.38
N TYR A 127 9.32 4.98 6.21
CA TYR A 127 9.64 3.77 5.47
C TYR A 127 10.02 4.07 4.01
N LEU A 128 9.22 4.88 3.30
CA LEU A 128 9.49 5.31 1.93
C LEU A 128 10.81 6.08 1.82
N LEU A 129 11.03 7.04 2.73
CA LEU A 129 12.27 7.82 2.76
C LEU A 129 13.50 6.95 3.03
N SER A 130 13.39 5.99 3.95
CA SER A 130 14.46 5.05 4.27
C SER A 130 14.78 4.13 3.09
N SER A 131 13.75 3.65 2.38
CA SER A 131 13.90 2.85 1.15
C SER A 131 14.64 3.63 0.06
N LEU A 132 14.27 4.89 -0.18
CA LEU A 132 14.93 5.76 -1.16
C LEU A 132 16.38 6.07 -0.79
N ALA A 133 16.66 6.38 0.48
CA ALA A 133 18.02 6.64 0.96
C ALA A 133 18.92 5.40 0.79
N HIS A 134 18.36 4.20 0.96
CA HIS A 134 19.10 2.96 0.71
C HIS A 134 19.45 2.78 -0.77
N ILE A 135 18.51 3.04 -1.69
CA ILE A 135 18.74 2.95 -3.15
C ILE A 135 19.84 3.94 -3.57
N GLN A 136 19.76 5.20 -3.14
CA GLN A 136 20.77 6.21 -3.47
C GLN A 136 22.16 5.83 -2.98
N ASN A 137 22.28 5.28 -1.76
CA ASN A 137 23.55 4.79 -1.23
C ASN A 137 24.07 3.58 -2.03
N LEU A 138 23.20 2.66 -2.45
CA LEU A 138 23.61 1.52 -3.28
C LEU A 138 24.12 1.96 -4.65
N ASP A 139 23.48 2.94 -5.29
CA ASP A 139 23.97 3.47 -6.56
C ASP A 139 25.28 4.25 -6.42
N ALA A 140 25.43 5.02 -5.34
CA ALA A 140 26.70 5.67 -5.01
C ALA A 140 27.83 4.64 -4.76
N LEU A 141 27.54 3.52 -4.09
CA LEU A 141 28.51 2.43 -3.86
C LEU A 141 28.87 1.67 -5.14
N LYS A 142 27.91 1.45 -6.05
CA LYS A 142 28.19 0.88 -7.39
C LYS A 142 29.13 1.76 -8.20
N GLU A 143 28.93 3.08 -8.15
CA GLU A 143 29.78 4.06 -8.85
C GLU A 143 31.20 4.10 -8.27
N VAL A 144 31.35 4.03 -6.94
CA VAL A 144 32.67 3.90 -6.30
C VAL A 144 33.35 2.58 -6.65
N ARG A 145 32.61 1.45 -6.63
CA ARG A 145 33.15 0.15 -7.04
C ARG A 145 33.65 0.17 -8.48
N ARG A 146 32.89 0.77 -9.41
CA ARG A 146 33.28 0.91 -10.82
C ARG A 146 34.57 1.72 -11.00
N ARG A 147 34.91 2.63 -10.07
CA ARG A 147 36.17 3.39 -10.06
C ARG A 147 37.34 2.66 -9.42
N LEU A 148 37.08 1.62 -8.63
CA LEU A 148 38.08 0.86 -7.88
C LEU A 148 38.39 -0.53 -8.47
N ASP A 149 37.69 -0.97 -9.52
CA ASP A 149 38.08 -2.10 -10.37
C ASP A 149 39.00 -1.59 -11.51
N PRO A 150 40.34 -1.59 -11.35
CA PRO A 150 41.25 -1.37 -12.46
C PRO A 150 41.22 -2.57 -13.41
N HIS A 151 41.13 -2.30 -14.71
CA HIS A 151 41.52 -3.25 -15.75
C HIS A 151 42.95 -3.75 -15.55
#